data_AF-A0A1H5BUD2-F1
#
_entry.id   AF-A0A1H5BUD2-F1
#
_cell.length_a   1.000
_cell.length_b   1.000
_cell.length_c   1.000
_cell.angle_alpha   90.00
_cell.angle_beta   90.00
_cell.angle_gamma   90.00
#
_symmetry.space_group_name_H-M   'P 1'
#
loop_
_entity.id
_entity.type
_entity.pdbx_description
1 polymer ?
#
loop_
_entity_poly.entity_id
_entity_poly.type
_entity_poly.pdbx_seq_one_letter_code
_entity_poly.pdbx_strand_id
1 'polypeptide(L)' 'MADDRVQLRSISQGNPRGAGQDDLPALLRRFAETVEALGTIEVEDLVMHDEITEDGSWLSFTLYYSKPRLAAVPND' A
#
# COMPACT_ATOMS: atom_id res chain seq x y z
N MET A 1 -25.57 15.56 -8.40
CA MET A 1 -24.92 14.25 -8.52
C MET A 1 -23.47 14.45 -8.16
N ALA A 2 -23.06 14.06 -6.95
CA ALA A 2 -21.65 14.10 -6.58
C ALA A 2 -20.92 13.04 -7.43
N ASP A 3 -19.73 13.39 -7.91
CA ASP A 3 -18.88 12.55 -8.75
C ASP A 3 -18.47 11.29 -7.95
N ASP A 4 -19.22 10.20 -8.13
CA ASP A 4 -19.01 8.91 -7.45
C ASP A 4 -17.84 8.13 -8.09
N ARG A 5 -16.79 8.85 -8.50
CA ARG A 5 -15.58 8.25 -9.04
C ARG A 5 -14.80 7.63 -7.90
N VAL A 6 -14.62 6.31 -7.97
CA VAL A 6 -13.65 5.60 -7.14
C VAL A 6 -12.29 6.26 -7.35
N GLN A 7 -11.82 6.99 -6.35
CA GLN A 7 -10.48 7.54 -6.36
C GLN A 7 -9.51 6.42 -6.00
N LEU A 8 -8.88 5.86 -7.03
CA LEU A 8 -7.73 4.97 -6.85
C LEU A 8 -6.58 5.76 -6.24
N ARG A 9 -6.05 5.27 -5.12
CA ARG A 9 -4.89 5.83 -4.41
C ARG A 9 -3.78 4.79 -4.39
N SER A 10 -2.55 5.26 -4.25
CA SER A 10 -1.40 4.39 -4.03
C SER A 10 -0.50 4.91 -2.92
N ILE A 11 0.18 3.99 -2.26
CA ILE A 11 1.28 4.28 -1.34
C ILE A 11 2.41 3.30 -1.61
N SER A 12 3.64 3.80 -1.73
CA SER A 12 4.84 3.00 -1.91
C SER A 12 5.77 3.19 -0.72
N GLN A 13 6.36 2.10 -0.24
CA GLN A 13 7.25 2.12 0.92
C GLN A 13 8.35 1.08 0.79
N GLY A 14 9.58 1.51 1.05
CA GLY A 14 10.73 0.64 1.28
C GLY A 14 11.30 0.82 2.68
N ASN A 15 12.36 0.06 2.99
CA ASN A 15 13.17 0.34 4.17
C ASN A 15 14.01 1.61 3.98
N PRO A 16 14.38 2.30 5.07
CA PRO A 16 15.30 3.42 4.99
C PRO A 16 16.65 2.97 4.44
N ARG A 17 17.36 3.89 3.80
CA ARG A 17 18.70 3.66 3.28
C ARG A 17 19.65 3.22 4.39
N GLY A 18 20.50 2.24 4.12
CA GLY A 18 21.58 1.81 5.02
C GLY A 18 21.32 0.46 5.69
N ALA A 19 21.68 0.33 6.97
CA ALA A 19 21.61 -0.96 7.66
C ALA A 19 20.17 -1.49 7.74
N GLY A 20 19.95 -2.71 7.24
CA GLY A 20 18.63 -3.34 7.18
C GLY A 20 17.77 -2.87 6.00
N GLN A 21 18.35 -2.20 5.01
CA GLN A 21 17.64 -1.80 3.78
C GLN A 21 17.01 -3.01 3.05
N ASP A 22 17.64 -4.18 3.13
CA ASP A 22 17.18 -5.44 2.54
C ASP A 22 16.39 -6.34 3.52
N ASP A 23 16.14 -5.88 4.75
CA ASP A 23 15.39 -6.64 5.76
C ASP A 23 13.89 -6.69 5.43
N LEU A 24 13.52 -7.70 4.65
CA LEU A 24 12.13 -7.97 4.25
C LEU A 24 11.18 -8.10 5.46
N PRO A 25 11.50 -8.88 6.52
CA PRO A 25 10.66 -8.91 7.72
C PRO A 25 10.43 -7.54 8.38
N ALA A 26 11.45 -6.67 8.44
CA ALA A 26 11.29 -5.32 8.96
C ALA A 26 10.37 -4.47 8.05
N LEU A 27 10.50 -4.62 6.74
CA LEU A 27 9.63 -3.94 5.77
C LEU A 27 8.16 -4.36 5.95
N LEU A 28 7.89 -5.67 6.05
CA LEU A 28 6.53 -6.19 6.26
C LEU A 28 5.86 -5.61 7.51
N ARG A 29 6.59 -5.53 8.63
CA ARG A 29 6.05 -4.96 9.88
C ARG A 29 5.72 -3.47 9.73
N ARG A 30 6.66 -2.67 9.19
CA ARG A 30 6.44 -1.23 8.98
C ARG A 30 5.34 -0.96 7.95
N PHE A 31 5.20 -1.82 6.95
CA PHE A 31 4.14 -1.69 5.97
C PHE A 31 2.78 -2.02 6.58
N ALA A 32 2.70 -3.05 7.43
CA ALA A 32 1.49 -3.36 8.17
C ALA A 32 1.04 -2.18 9.06
N GLU A 33 1.96 -1.53 9.78
CA GLU A 33 1.67 -0.32 10.56
C GLU A 33 1.13 0.82 9.67
N THR A 34 1.67 0.96 8.47
CA THR A 34 1.23 1.99 7.51
C THR A 34 -0.17 1.70 6.97
N VAL A 35 -0.47 0.43 6.67
CA VAL A 35 -1.81 0.01 6.23
C VAL A 35 -2.83 0.17 7.37
N GLU A 36 -2.46 -0.15 8.61
CA GLU A 36 -3.31 0.07 9.78
C GLU A 36 -3.70 1.55 9.95
N ALA A 37 -2.76 2.46 9.71
CA ALA A 37 -3.01 3.90 9.77
C ALA A 37 -3.97 4.43 8.68
N LEU A 38 -4.16 3.71 7.58
CA LEU A 38 -5.14 4.09 6.53
C LEU A 38 -6.59 3.84 6.96
N GLY A 39 -6.82 3.01 7.99
CA GLY A 39 -8.16 2.61 8.41
C GLY A 39 -8.85 1.70 7.38
N THR A 40 -10.19 1.77 7.31
CA THR A 40 -10.95 0.92 6.39
C THR A 40 -10.73 1.35 4.94
N ILE A 41 -10.20 0.44 4.14
CA ILE A 41 -9.93 0.60 2.71
C ILE A 41 -10.41 -0.64 1.94
N GLU A 42 -10.63 -0.49 0.64
CA GLU A 42 -10.67 -1.62 -0.29
C GLU A 42 -9.30 -1.75 -0.94
N VAL A 43 -8.69 -2.94 -0.83
CA VAL A 43 -7.40 -3.25 -1.46
C VAL A 43 -7.67 -3.67 -2.89
N GLU A 44 -7.05 -2.97 -3.84
CA GLU A 44 -7.17 -3.26 -5.27
C GLU A 44 -6.01 -4.13 -5.74
N ASP A 45 -4.78 -3.81 -5.30
CA ASP A 45 -3.57 -4.58 -5.61
C ASP A 45 -2.45 -4.28 -4.59
N LEU A 46 -1.56 -5.26 -4.39
CA LEU A 46 -0.35 -5.11 -3.59
C LEU A 46 0.82 -5.73 -4.33
N VAL A 47 1.81 -4.91 -4.66
CA VAL A 47 2.94 -5.35 -5.47
C VAL A 47 4.26 -5.15 -4.73
N MET A 48 5.08 -6.20 -4.70
CA MET A 48 6.47 -6.13 -4.23
C MET A 48 7.39 -5.88 -5.42
N HIS A 49 8.24 -4.87 -5.31
CA HIS A 49 9.23 -4.54 -6.32
C HIS A 49 10.62 -4.57 -5.70
N ASP A 50 11.57 -5.07 -6.48
CA ASP A 50 12.99 -4.92 -6.22
C ASP A 50 13.56 -3.98 -7.29
N GLU A 51 13.87 -2.76 -6.90
CA GLU A 51 14.42 -1.75 -7.81
C GLU A 51 15.94 -1.71 -7.69
N ILE A 52 16.65 -1.87 -8.81
CA ILE A 52 18.09 -1.66 -8.84
C ILE A 52 18.36 -0.16 -8.93
N THR A 53 18.73 0.43 -7.80
CA THR A 53 19.10 1.85 -7.69
C THR A 53 20.63 2.02 -7.73
N GLU A 54 21.13 3.26 -7.69
CA GLU A 54 22.57 3.52 -7.52
C GLU A 54 23.15 2.91 -6.22
N ASP A 55 22.27 2.60 -5.26
CA ASP A 55 22.59 2.04 -3.95
C ASP A 55 22.42 0.53 -3.88
N GLY A 56 22.22 -0.11 -5.03
CA GLY A 56 21.88 -1.52 -5.13
C GLY A 56 20.38 -1.78 -5.11
N SER A 57 20.04 -3.06 -4.92
CA SER A 57 18.67 -3.55 -4.83
C SER A 57 17.92 -2.87 -3.67
N TRP A 58 16.76 -2.30 -3.98
CA TRP A 58 15.88 -1.64 -3.03
C TRP A 58 14.50 -2.28 -3.07
N LEU A 59 14.22 -3.08 -2.05
CA LEU A 59 12.93 -3.72 -1.89
C LEU A 59 11.86 -2.71 -1.44
N SER A 60 10.73 -2.71 -2.13
CA SER A 60 9.58 -1.88 -1.79
C SER A 60 8.25 -2.61 -2.00
N PHE A 61 7.23 -2.16 -1.26
CA PHE A 61 5.84 -2.52 -1.51
C PHE A 61 5.08 -1.30 -2.04
N THR A 62 4.18 -1.52 -2.99
CA THR A 62 3.19 -0.54 -3.42
C THR A 62 1.80 -1.12 -3.24
N LEU A 63 0.98 -0.45 -2.43
CA LEU A 63 -0.44 -0.77 -2.25
C LEU A 63 -1.28 0.19 -3.09
N TYR A 64 -2.16 -0.37 -3.90
CA TYR A 64 -3.24 0.33 -4.59
C TYR A 64 -4.54 0.08 -3.84
N TYR A 65 -5.26 1.15 -3.50
CA TYR A 65 -6.44 1.06 -2.66
C TYR A 65 -7.46 2.16 -2.97
N SER A 66 -8.69 1.94 -2.54
CA SER A 66 -9.78 2.90 -2.66
C SER A 66 -10.52 3.04 -1.32
N LYS A 67 -11.43 4.04 -1.23
CA LYS A 67 -12.35 4.09 -0.09
C LYS A 67 -13.33 2.92 -0.21
N PRO A 68 -13.78 2.32 0.91
CA PRO A 68 -14.80 1.29 0.86
C PRO A 68 -16.01 1.78 0.09
N ARG A 69 -16.50 0.95 -0.83
CA ARG A 69 -17.79 1.19 -1.43
C ARG A 69 -18.81 1.04 -0.31
N LEU A 70 -19.65 2.06 -0.11
CA LEU A 70 -20.80 1.90 0.77
C LEU A 70 -21.56 0.68 0.25
N ALA A 71 -21.71 -0.34 1.10
CA ALA A 71 -22.47 -1.53 0.74
C ALA A 71 -23.83 -1.06 0.24
N ALA A 72 -24.19 -1.45 -0.99
CA ALA A 72 -25.54 -1.24 -1.48
C ALA A 72 -26.47 -1.88 -0.44
N VAL A 73 -27.33 -1.08 0.19
CA VAL A 73 -28.36 -1.60 1.08
C VAL A 73 -29.14 -2.64 0.28
N PRO A 74 -29.21 -3.91 0.72
CA PRO A 74 -30.01 -4.91 0.01
C PRO A 74 -31.44 -4.40 -0.03
N ASN A 75 -32.03 -4.30 -1.22
CA ASN A 75 -33.47 -4.11 -1.33
C ASN A 75 -34.13 -5.39 -0.81
N ASP A 76 -34.85 -5.27 0.31
CA ASP A 76 -35.80 -6.26 0.82
C ASP A 76 -37.04 -6.34 -0.11
#